data_AF-A0A2T3Q7I8-F1
#
_entry.id   AF-A0A2T3Q7I8-F1
#
_cell.length_a   1.000
_cell.length_b   1.000
_cell.length_c   1.000
_cell.angle_alpha   90.00
_cell.angle_beta   90.00
_cell.angle_gamma   90.00
#
_symmetry.space_group_name_H-M   'P 1'
#
loop_
_entity.id
_entity.type
_entity.pdbx_description
1 polymer ?
#
loop_
_entity_poly.entity_id
_entity_poly.type
_entity_poly.pdbx_seq_one_letter_code
_entity_poly.pdbx_strand_id
1 'polypeptide(L)'
;MTAKLKGYTPKQRSLAYVIRHKILLRYPWAYDVTQANRLKAEIERITSPMFFIKYQHQLNHGSIAESLSQYNDENHARRASFVLQ
;
A
#
# COMPACT_ATOMS: atom_id res chain seq x y z
N MET A 1 -8.32 -11.91 -4.15
CA MET A 1 -7.02 -12.61 -4.06
C MET A 1 -5.93 -11.56 -3.90
N THR A 2 -5.05 -11.73 -2.91
CA THR A 2 -3.94 -10.82 -2.59
C THR A 2 -2.84 -10.90 -3.66
N ALA A 3 -2.51 -9.78 -4.31
CA ALA A 3 -1.46 -9.73 -5.32
C ALA A 3 -0.07 -10.03 -4.73
N LYS A 4 0.75 -10.81 -5.46
CA LYS A 4 2.14 -11.08 -5.07
C LYS A 4 3.00 -9.82 -5.19
N LEU A 5 3.84 -9.58 -4.20
CA LEU A 5 4.82 -8.50 -4.21
C LEU A 5 5.95 -8.80 -5.20
N LYS A 6 6.34 -7.81 -6.01
CA LYS A 6 7.30 -7.94 -7.12
C LYS A 6 8.46 -6.94 -7.00
N GLY A 7 9.58 -7.25 -7.66
CA GLY A 7 10.80 -6.43 -7.60
C GLY A 7 11.51 -6.48 -6.24
N TYR A 8 12.51 -5.62 -6.06
CA TYR A 8 13.28 -5.42 -4.82
C TYR A 8 14.01 -6.68 -4.30
N THR A 9 14.73 -6.54 -3.19
CA THR A 9 15.44 -7.67 -2.57
C THR A 9 14.46 -8.63 -1.88
N PRO A 10 14.81 -9.93 -1.71
CA PRO A 10 13.98 -10.88 -0.98
C PRO A 10 13.65 -10.43 0.45
N LYS A 11 14.62 -9.82 1.15
CA LYS A 11 14.43 -9.29 2.52
C LYS A 11 13.36 -8.19 2.55
N GLN A 12 13.40 -7.25 1.59
CA GLN A 12 12.38 -6.19 1.47
C GLN A 12 11.00 -6.76 1.17
N ARG A 13 10.89 -7.75 0.26
CA ARG A 13 9.61 -8.42 0.01
C ARG A 13 9.05 -9.09 1.26
N SER A 14 9.89 -9.82 2.00
CA SER A 14 9.49 -10.48 3.25
C SER A 14 8.96 -9.47 4.27
N LEU A 15 9.69 -8.38 4.50
CA LEU A 15 9.27 -7.30 5.38
C LEU A 15 7.93 -6.69 4.95
N ALA A 16 7.77 -6.40 3.67
CA ALA A 16 6.54 -5.84 3.12
C ALA A 16 5.34 -6.80 3.28
N TYR A 17 5.53 -8.12 3.10
CA TYR A 17 4.48 -9.10 3.38
C TYR A 17 4.06 -9.09 4.85
N VAL A 18 5.02 -9.02 5.78
CA VAL A 18 4.74 -8.93 7.22
C VAL A 18 3.92 -7.68 7.54
N ILE A 19 4.30 -6.53 7.01
CA ILE A 19 3.59 -5.26 7.22
C ILE A 19 2.17 -5.35 6.64
N ARG A 20 2.03 -5.80 5.39
CA ARG A 20 0.73 -5.97 4.72
C ARG A 20 -0.20 -6.90 5.51
N HIS A 21 0.32 -8.02 5.98
CA HIS A 21 -0.46 -8.97 6.78
C HIS A 21 -0.96 -8.34 8.08
N LYS A 22 -0.10 -7.61 8.81
CA LYS A 22 -0.49 -6.90 10.03
C LYS A 22 -1.60 -5.87 9.79
N ILE A 23 -1.54 -5.14 8.68
CA ILE A 23 -2.57 -4.13 8.34
C ILE A 23 -3.91 -4.79 8.03
N LEU A 24 -3.89 -5.89 7.27
CA LEU A 24 -5.10 -6.62 6.89
C LEU A 24 -5.76 -7.36 8.07
N LEU A 25 -4.98 -7.81 9.05
CA LEU A 25 -5.50 -8.43 10.28
C LEU A 25 -6.24 -7.43 11.19
N ARG A 26 -5.92 -6.14 11.12
CA ARG A 26 -6.57 -5.08 11.91
C ARG A 26 -7.93 -4.63 11.35
N TYR A 27 -8.48 -5.38 10.39
CA TYR A 27 -9.78 -5.12 9.79
C TYR A 27 -10.93 -5.54 10.73
N PRO A 28 -12.06 -4.78 10.81
CA PRO A 28 -12.36 -3.56 10.08
C PRO A 28 -11.65 -2.35 10.67
N TRP A 29 -11.15 -1.51 9.78
CA TRP A 29 -10.66 -0.17 10.14
C TRP A 29 -11.87 0.71 10.51
N ALA A 30 -11.65 1.83 11.20
CA ALA A 30 -12.70 2.72 11.73
C ALA A 30 -13.58 3.43 10.67
N TYR A 31 -13.65 2.90 9.46
CA TYR A 31 -14.45 3.38 8.33
C TYR A 31 -15.77 2.63 8.23
N ASP A 32 -16.71 3.20 7.46
CA ASP A 32 -17.88 2.46 6.99
C ASP A 32 -17.47 1.17 6.26
N VAL A 33 -18.30 0.12 6.36
CA VAL A 33 -18.03 -1.21 5.78
C VAL A 33 -17.69 -1.13 4.29
N THR A 34 -18.35 -0.24 3.54
CA THR A 34 -18.10 -0.04 2.11
C THR A 34 -16.72 0.52 1.86
N GLN A 35 -16.34 1.55 2.62
CA GLN A 35 -15.04 2.21 2.49
C GLN A 35 -13.91 1.30 2.97
N ALA A 36 -14.09 0.59 4.08
CA ALA A 36 -13.15 -0.39 4.58
C ALA A 36 -12.88 -1.49 3.55
N ASN A 37 -13.93 -2.02 2.89
CA ASN A 37 -13.79 -2.99 1.81
C ASN A 37 -13.02 -2.44 0.59
N ARG A 38 -13.28 -1.18 0.20
CA ARG A 38 -12.56 -0.54 -0.91
C ARG A 38 -11.07 -0.39 -0.59
N LEU A 39 -10.74 0.15 0.58
CA LEU A 39 -9.35 0.31 1.01
C LEU A 39 -8.62 -1.04 1.11
N LYS A 40 -9.34 -2.10 1.49
CA LYS A 40 -8.81 -3.47 1.54
C LYS A 40 -8.48 -3.97 0.15
N ALA A 41 -9.38 -3.80 -0.80
CA ALA A 41 -9.12 -4.17 -2.18
C ALA A 41 -7.90 -3.42 -2.76
N GLU A 42 -7.75 -2.13 -2.44
CA GLU A 42 -6.60 -1.33 -2.88
C GLU A 42 -5.28 -1.83 -2.28
N ILE A 43 -5.21 -2.03 -0.96
CA ILE A 43 -4.04 -2.65 -0.32
C ILE A 43 -3.76 -4.03 -0.92
N GLU A 44 -4.80 -4.79 -1.24
CA GLU A 44 -4.65 -6.11 -1.83
C GLU A 44 -4.11 -6.09 -3.28
N ARG A 45 -4.27 -4.99 -4.00
CA ARG A 45 -3.78 -4.80 -5.37
C ARG A 45 -2.33 -4.33 -5.43
N ILE A 46 -1.82 -3.72 -4.37
CA ILE A 46 -0.45 -3.21 -4.37
C ILE A 46 0.57 -4.34 -4.50
N THR A 47 1.40 -4.22 -5.54
CA THR A 47 2.49 -5.16 -5.84
C THR A 47 3.86 -4.66 -5.42
N SER A 48 3.98 -3.36 -5.10
CA SER A 48 5.25 -2.73 -4.73
C SER A 48 5.55 -2.94 -3.24
N PRO A 49 6.66 -3.63 -2.87
CA PRO A 49 7.13 -3.71 -1.49
C PRO A 49 7.37 -2.34 -0.86
N MET A 50 7.82 -1.36 -1.65
CA MET A 50 8.19 -0.03 -1.14
C MET A 50 7.01 0.74 -0.58
N PHE A 51 5.80 0.51 -1.09
CA PHE A 51 4.60 1.10 -0.48
C PHE A 51 4.52 0.73 1.01
N PHE A 52 4.59 -0.56 1.31
CA PHE A 52 4.45 -1.05 2.69
C PHE A 52 5.60 -0.61 3.59
N ILE A 53 6.83 -0.58 3.06
CA ILE A 53 8.01 -0.19 3.82
C ILE A 53 8.02 1.32 4.09
N LYS A 54 7.81 2.14 3.06
CA LYS A 54 7.86 3.60 3.15
C LYS A 54 6.76 4.14 4.06
N TYR A 55 5.54 3.63 3.91
CA TYR A 55 4.36 4.13 4.63
C TYR A 55 4.06 3.34 5.92
N GLN A 56 4.98 2.50 6.40
CA GLN A 56 4.76 1.62 7.55
C GLN A 56 4.20 2.35 8.77
N HIS A 57 4.73 3.52 9.10
CA HIS A 57 4.28 4.31 10.24
C HIS A 57 2.80 4.71 10.08
N GLN A 58 2.46 5.42 9.00
CA GLN A 58 1.09 5.83 8.70
C GLN A 58 0.11 4.65 8.67
N LEU A 59 0.50 3.55 8.01
CA LEU A 59 -0.30 2.33 7.92
C LEU A 59 -0.56 1.70 9.29
N ASN A 60 0.43 1.74 10.20
CA ASN A 60 0.26 1.26 11.57
C ASN A 60 -0.62 2.15 12.44
N HIS A 61 -0.74 3.44 12.11
CA HIS A 61 -1.62 4.40 12.78
C HIS A 61 -3.03 4.46 12.17
N GLY A 62 -3.31 3.68 11.12
CA GLY A 62 -4.62 3.64 10.47
C GLY A 62 -4.81 4.68 9.37
N SER A 63 -3.79 5.47 9.03
CA SER A 63 -3.80 6.46 7.94
C SER A 63 -3.69 5.81 6.55
N ILE A 64 -4.49 4.78 6.28
CA ILE A 64 -4.41 3.97 5.06
C ILE A 64 -4.78 4.77 3.81
N ALA A 65 -5.87 5.54 3.86
CA ALA A 65 -6.32 6.35 2.73
C ALA A 65 -5.27 7.40 2.34
N GLU A 66 -4.63 8.01 3.33
CA GLU A 66 -3.55 8.99 3.12
C GLU A 66 -2.33 8.36 2.45
N SER A 67 -1.87 7.21 2.96
CA SER A 67 -0.74 6.50 2.35
C SER A 67 -1.02 6.08 0.91
N LEU A 68 -2.25 5.65 0.60
CA LEU A 68 -2.67 5.32 -0.76
C LEU A 68 -2.67 6.55 -1.67
N SER A 69 -3.19 7.68 -1.19
CA SER A 69 -3.18 8.94 -1.95
C SER A 69 -1.76 9.38 -2.27
N GLN A 70 -0.89 9.48 -1.25
CA GLN A 70 0.51 9.87 -1.42
C GLN A 70 1.25 8.95 -2.40
N TYR A 71 1.02 7.64 -2.31
CA TYR A 71 1.61 6.69 -3.25
C TYR A 71 1.14 6.89 -4.70
N ASN A 72 -0.14 7.19 -4.91
CA ASN A 72 -0.69 7.45 -6.24
C ASN A 72 -0.16 8.77 -6.82
N ASP A 73 -0.06 9.82 -6.01
CA ASP A 73 0.50 11.11 -6.42
C ASP A 73 1.97 10.96 -6.83
N GLU A 74 2.75 10.19 -6.08
CA GLU A 74 4.15 9.88 -6.41
C GLU A 74 4.30 9.04 -7.68
N ASN A 75 3.39 8.09 -7.92
CA ASN A 75 3.37 7.32 -9.17
C ASN A 75 2.98 8.22 -10.35
N HIS A 76 2.00 9.11 -10.15
CA HIS A 76 1.56 10.05 -11.17
C HIS A 76 2.68 11.02 -11.55
N ALA A 77 3.33 11.64 -10.57
CA ALA A 77 4.47 12.54 -10.77
C ALA A 77 5.61 11.84 -11.52
N ARG A 78 5.98 10.62 -11.14
CA ARG A 78 6.99 9.83 -11.86
C ARG A 78 6.59 9.56 -13.30
N ARG A 79 5.34 9.17 -13.56
CA ARG A 79 4.86 8.92 -14.93
C ARG A 79 4.87 10.19 -15.76
N ALA A 80 4.44 11.32 -15.20
CA ALA A 80 4.45 12.61 -15.86
C ALA A 80 5.88 13.04 -16.24
N SER A 81 6.87 12.80 -15.38
CA SER A 81 8.27 13.11 -15.71
C SER A 81 8.84 12.30 -16.87
N PHE A 82 8.28 11.13 -17.19
CA PHE A 82 8.70 10.34 -18.35
C PHE A 82 7.98 10.72 -19.66
N VAL A 83 6.87 11.45 -19.59
CA VAL A 83 6.08 11.88 -20.77
C VAL A 83 6.59 13.22 -21.31
N LEU A 84 7.24 14.02 -20.46
CA LEU A 84 7.80 15.34 -20.80
C LEU A 84 9.29 15.30 -21.19
N GLN A 85 9.87 14.11 -21.33
CA GLN A 85 11.22 13.88 -21.89
C GLN A 85 11.11 13.42 -23.33
#